data_AF-A0A0C5E8Y1-F1
#
_entry.id   AF-A0A0C5E8Y1-F1
#
_cell.length_a   1.000
_cell.length_b   1.000
_cell.length_c   1.000
_cell.angle_alpha   90.00
_cell.angle_beta   90.00
_cell.angle_gamma   90.00
#
_symmetry.space_group_name_H-M   'P 1'
#
loop_
_entity.id
_entity.type
_entity.pdbx_description
1 polymer ?
#
loop_
_entity_poly.entity_id
_entity_poly.type
_entity_poly.pdbx_seq_one_letter_code
_entity_poly.pdbx_strand_id
1 'polypeptide(L)'
;MHAKEEGIIRALKEISKTENEVAKKAIANNHMDVATHTLIVARVTAEAAEIIAKQDAELAVLRTQPVTGLDLSNTGRLIYTIGSELQRYTIIAGLQDKYLITPHPIRESEILTNLRLIERSQVAFIDDAQCTVFNA
;
A
#
# COMPACT_ATOMS: atom_id res chain seq x y z
N MET A 1 -7.36 12.57 0.49
CA MET A 1 -8.64 12.82 1.20
C MET A 1 -9.82 12.80 0.24
N HIS A 2 -10.94 12.17 0.61
CA HIS A 2 -12.19 12.34 -0.15
C HIS A 2 -13.00 13.50 0.44
N ALA A 3 -13.96 14.01 -0.34
CA ALA A 3 -14.80 15.16 0.03
C ALA A 3 -15.59 14.94 1.34
N LYS A 4 -15.88 13.68 1.68
CA LYS A 4 -16.58 13.32 2.92
C LYS A 4 -15.69 13.55 4.15
N GLU A 5 -14.43 13.11 4.13
CA GLU A 5 -13.52 13.34 5.26
C GLU A 5 -13.19 14.83 5.45
N GLU A 6 -13.05 15.58 4.35
CA GLU A 6 -12.89 17.04 4.39
C GLU A 6 -14.09 17.73 5.06
N GLY A 7 -15.30 17.32 4.70
CA GLY A 7 -16.53 17.82 5.30
C GLY A 7 -16.59 17.56 6.81
N ILE A 8 -16.18 16.36 7.25
CA ILE A 8 -16.13 15.96 8.66
C ILE A 8 -15.09 16.79 9.42
N ILE A 9 -13.86 16.90 8.90
CA ILE A 9 -12.79 17.71 9.52
C ILE A 9 -13.23 19.16 9.71
N ARG A 10 -13.89 19.75 8.69
CA ARG A 10 -14.41 21.12 8.78
C ARG A 10 -15.47 21.23 9.88
N ALA A 11 -16.42 20.31 9.93
CA ALA A 11 -17.47 20.33 10.95
C ALA A 11 -16.88 20.20 12.37
N LEU A 12 -15.93 19.29 12.57
CA LEU A 12 -15.24 19.12 13.86
C LEU A 12 -14.48 20.37 14.29
N LYS A 13 -13.78 21.04 13.37
CA LYS A 13 -13.10 22.32 13.64
C LYS A 13 -14.07 23.43 14.03
N GLU A 14 -15.22 23.53 13.36
CA GLU A 14 -16.25 24.52 13.70
C GLU A 14 -16.90 24.24 15.07
N ILE A 15 -17.16 22.96 15.40
CA ILE A 15 -17.63 22.58 16.74
C ILE A 15 -16.59 22.98 17.79
N SER A 16 -15.32 22.64 17.58
CA SER A 16 -14.24 22.99 18.50
C SER A 16 -14.17 24.49 18.78
N LYS A 17 -14.25 25.30 17.73
CA LYS A 17 -14.26 26.76 17.82
C LYS A 17 -15.48 27.27 18.58
N THR A 18 -16.66 26.76 18.25
CA THR A 18 -17.92 27.18 18.87
C THR A 18 -17.95 26.85 20.36
N GLU A 19 -17.56 25.63 20.71
CA GLU A 19 -17.46 25.20 22.10
C GLU A 19 -16.42 26.06 22.86
N ASN A 20 -15.25 26.36 22.28
CA ASN A 20 -14.30 27.27 22.93
C ASN A 20 -14.90 28.66 23.27
N GLU A 21 -15.77 29.21 22.41
CA GLU A 21 -16.47 30.46 22.72
C GLU A 21 -17.54 30.28 23.81
N VAL A 22 -18.24 29.14 23.83
CA VAL A 22 -19.18 28.80 24.91
C VAL A 22 -18.44 28.68 26.25
N ALA A 23 -17.25 28.06 26.28
CA ALA A 23 -16.45 27.91 27.48
C ALA A 23 -16.04 29.28 28.05
N LYS A 24 -15.56 30.20 27.19
CA LYS A 24 -15.20 31.56 27.61
C LYS A 24 -16.38 32.28 28.27
N LYS A 25 -17.58 32.17 27.68
CA LYS A 25 -18.80 32.75 28.24
C LYS A 25 -19.20 32.10 29.56
N ALA A 26 -19.09 30.77 29.65
CA ALA A 26 -19.40 30.03 30.87
C ALA A 26 -18.46 30.40 32.02
N ILE A 27 -17.16 30.55 31.76
CA ILE A 27 -16.18 31.06 32.74
C ILE A 27 -16.54 32.47 33.19
N ALA A 28 -16.84 33.37 32.25
CA ALA A 28 -17.21 34.75 32.57
C ALA A 28 -18.49 34.85 33.44
N ASN A 29 -19.39 33.88 33.30
CA ASN A 29 -20.64 33.80 34.06
C ASN A 29 -20.56 32.84 35.26
N ASN A 30 -19.36 32.38 35.64
CA ASN A 30 -19.12 31.50 36.79
C ASN A 30 -19.81 30.12 36.72
N HIS A 31 -20.17 29.65 35.51
CA HIS A 31 -20.73 28.33 35.23
C HIS A 31 -19.62 27.33 34.91
N MET A 32 -18.84 26.93 35.93
CA MET A 32 -17.59 26.18 35.75
C MET A 32 -17.79 24.73 35.29
N ASP A 33 -18.94 24.12 35.60
CA ASP A 33 -19.35 22.80 35.12
C ASP A 33 -19.55 22.80 33.59
N VAL A 34 -20.27 23.78 33.08
CA VAL A 34 -20.48 23.99 31.64
C VAL A 34 -19.15 24.31 30.96
N ALA A 35 -18.35 25.20 31.55
CA ALA A 35 -17.03 25.53 31.02
C ALA A 35 -16.13 24.29 30.87
N THR A 36 -16.11 23.43 31.87
CA THR A 36 -15.30 22.20 31.86
C THR A 36 -15.77 21.24 30.77
N HIS A 37 -17.08 20.97 30.70
CA HIS A 37 -17.64 20.07 29.71
C HIS A 37 -17.34 20.53 28.28
N THR A 38 -17.62 21.79 27.99
CA THR A 38 -17.43 22.39 26.68
C THR A 38 -15.96 22.47 26.27
N LEU A 39 -15.02 22.72 27.20
CA LEU A 39 -13.58 22.64 26.90
C LEU A 39 -13.14 21.22 26.52
N ILE A 40 -13.70 20.18 27.17
CA ILE A 40 -13.44 18.79 26.82
C ILE A 40 -13.93 18.51 25.40
N VAL A 41 -15.16 18.93 25.06
CA VAL A 41 -15.71 18.76 23.71
C VAL A 41 -14.85 19.50 22.69
N ALA A 42 -14.46 20.75 22.97
CA ALA A 42 -13.63 21.56 22.09
C ALA A 42 -12.28 20.88 21.80
N ARG A 43 -11.67 20.30 22.83
CA ARG A 43 -10.40 19.57 22.72
C ARG A 43 -10.56 18.29 21.91
N VAL A 44 -11.51 17.43 22.28
CA VAL A 44 -11.71 16.12 21.63
C VAL A 44 -12.05 16.28 20.15
N THR A 45 -12.85 17.29 19.80
CA THR A 45 -13.21 17.55 18.39
C THR A 45 -12.02 18.08 17.58
N ALA A 46 -11.17 18.92 18.15
CA ALA A 46 -9.92 19.34 17.52
C ALA A 46 -8.95 18.17 17.30
N GLU A 47 -8.75 17.35 18.34
CA GLU A 47 -7.89 16.16 18.27
C GLU A 47 -8.40 15.15 17.22
N ALA A 48 -9.72 14.90 17.18
CA ALA A 48 -10.32 14.05 16.16
C ALA A 48 -10.08 14.56 14.73
N ALA A 49 -10.22 15.87 14.50
CA ALA A 49 -9.96 16.48 13.20
C ALA A 49 -8.49 16.31 12.77
N GLU A 50 -7.54 16.42 13.72
CA GLU A 50 -6.12 16.23 13.46
C GLU A 50 -5.78 14.76 13.18
N ILE A 51 -6.34 13.82 13.94
CA ILE A 51 -6.13 12.38 13.73
C ILE A 51 -6.57 11.96 12.33
N ILE A 52 -7.76 12.38 11.90
CA ILE A 52 -8.28 12.04 10.56
C ILE A 52 -7.36 12.60 9.47
N ALA A 53 -6.89 13.84 9.62
CA ALA A 53 -5.99 14.46 8.66
C ALA A 53 -4.62 13.72 8.58
N LYS A 54 -4.08 13.30 9.72
CA LYS A 54 -2.84 12.49 9.77
C LYS A 54 -3.03 11.12 9.15
N GLN A 55 -4.14 10.45 9.45
CA GLN A 55 -4.47 9.15 8.86
C GLN A 55 -4.61 9.22 7.34
N ASP A 56 -5.21 10.28 6.79
CA ASP A 56 -5.27 10.45 5.33
C ASP A 56 -3.87 10.61 4.71
N ALA A 57 -2.98 11.36 5.36
CA ALA A 57 -1.60 11.51 4.91
C ALA A 57 -0.83 10.18 4.97
N GLU A 58 -0.97 9.42 6.05
CA GLU A 58 -0.36 8.08 6.19
C GLU A 58 -0.89 7.11 5.14
N LEU A 59 -2.20 7.09 4.90
CA LEU A 59 -2.82 6.27 3.85
C LEU A 59 -2.37 6.68 2.44
N ALA A 60 -2.18 7.98 2.19
CA ALA A 60 -1.65 8.45 0.92
C ALA A 60 -0.24 7.92 0.67
N VAL A 61 0.63 7.96 1.70
CA VAL A 61 1.98 7.37 1.63
C VAL A 61 1.89 5.87 1.33
N LEU A 62 1.07 5.12 2.07
CA LEU A 62 0.90 3.67 1.86
C LEU A 62 0.37 3.33 0.47
N ARG A 63 -0.54 4.13 -0.10
CA ARG A 63 -1.04 3.96 -1.48
C ARG A 63 0.03 4.22 -2.53
N THR A 64 0.94 5.16 -2.28
CA THR A 64 2.06 5.49 -3.19
C THR A 64 3.26 4.59 -3.03
N GLN A 65 3.34 3.85 -1.92
CA GLN A 65 4.42 2.91 -1.70
C GLN A 65 4.25 1.77 -2.71
N PRO A 66 5.28 1.48 -3.53
CA PRO A 66 5.20 0.38 -4.47
C PRO A 66 4.96 -0.90 -3.65
N VAL A 67 3.83 -1.54 -3.92
CA VAL A 67 3.66 -2.93 -3.51
C VAL A 67 4.81 -3.67 -4.20
N THR A 68 5.73 -4.23 -3.43
CA THR A 68 6.72 -5.21 -3.89
C THR A 68 5.98 -6.52 -4.24
N GLY A 69 4.96 -6.39 -5.09
CA GLY A 69 4.06 -7.43 -5.49
C GLY A 69 4.79 -8.34 -6.44
N LEU A 70 4.81 -9.62 -6.10
CA LEU A 70 5.13 -10.68 -7.04
C LEU A 70 4.20 -10.54 -8.24
N ASP A 71 4.76 -10.17 -9.38
CA ASP A 71 4.08 -10.08 -10.66
C ASP A 71 4.03 -11.48 -11.29
N LEU A 72 2.87 -12.13 -11.24
CA LEU A 72 2.71 -13.50 -11.74
C LEU A 72 2.33 -13.56 -13.22
N SER A 73 2.27 -12.43 -13.93
CA SER A 73 1.81 -12.36 -15.33
C SER A 73 2.64 -13.21 -16.30
N ASN A 74 3.92 -13.43 -15.99
CA ASN A 74 4.84 -14.21 -16.82
C ASN A 74 5.26 -15.53 -16.15
N THR A 75 4.65 -15.92 -15.04
CA THR A 75 4.94 -17.20 -14.38
C THR A 75 4.70 -18.35 -15.34
N GLY A 76 5.64 -19.29 -15.38
CA GLY A 76 5.64 -20.44 -16.27
C GLY A 76 6.14 -20.20 -17.69
N ARG A 77 6.42 -18.95 -18.07
CA ARG A 77 6.98 -18.67 -19.40
C ARG A 77 8.45 -19.09 -19.46
N LEU A 78 8.83 -19.62 -20.62
CA LEU A 78 10.20 -20.05 -20.91
C LEU A 78 11.00 -18.91 -21.52
N ILE A 79 12.26 -18.84 -21.10
CA ILE A 79 13.18 -17.79 -21.51
C ILE A 79 14.60 -18.31 -21.74
N TYR A 80 15.39 -17.51 -22.45
CA TYR A 80 16.85 -17.54 -22.43
C TYR A 80 17.40 -16.26 -21.81
N THR A 81 18.60 -16.37 -21.21
CA THR A 81 19.38 -15.21 -20.79
C THR A 81 20.26 -14.73 -21.95
N ILE A 82 20.09 -13.48 -22.36
CA ILE A 82 20.83 -12.86 -23.47
C ILE A 82 22.33 -12.88 -23.14
N GLY A 83 23.16 -13.33 -24.09
CA GLY A 83 24.62 -13.35 -23.94
C GLY A 83 25.18 -14.51 -23.11
N SER A 84 24.36 -15.49 -22.72
CA SER A 84 24.79 -16.74 -22.09
C SER A 84 24.63 -17.94 -23.03
N GLU A 85 25.07 -19.10 -22.59
CA GLU A 85 24.79 -20.39 -23.24
C GLU A 85 23.27 -20.60 -23.45
N LEU A 86 22.90 -21.52 -24.35
CA LEU A 86 21.51 -21.89 -24.70
C LEU A 86 20.77 -22.64 -23.56
N GLN A 87 20.99 -22.25 -22.30
CA GLN A 87 20.29 -22.78 -21.14
C GLN A 87 18.90 -22.12 -21.03
N ARG A 88 17.87 -22.96 -20.96
CA ARG A 88 16.48 -22.53 -20.78
C ARG A 88 16.16 -22.34 -19.31
N TYR A 89 15.35 -21.34 -19.03
CA TYR A 89 14.82 -21.07 -17.70
C TYR A 89 13.29 -20.88 -17.73
N THR A 90 12.65 -21.19 -16.62
CA THR A 90 11.22 -20.93 -16.37
C THR A 90 11.11 -19.76 -15.39
N ILE A 91 10.25 -18.79 -15.70
CA ILE A 91 9.93 -17.69 -14.78
C ILE A 91 9.03 -18.22 -13.66
N ILE A 92 9.41 -17.98 -12.41
CA ILE A 92 8.61 -18.30 -11.23
C ILE A 92 7.75 -17.09 -10.83
N ALA A 93 8.34 -15.90 -10.86
CA ALA A 93 7.63 -14.64 -10.61
C ALA A 93 8.41 -13.44 -11.16
N GLY A 94 7.71 -12.36 -11.46
CA GLY A 94 8.30 -11.04 -11.67
C GLY A 94 8.43 -10.28 -10.35
N LEU A 95 9.52 -9.52 -10.22
CA LEU A 95 9.72 -8.60 -9.12
C LEU A 95 10.23 -7.28 -9.70
N GLN A 96 9.33 -6.29 -9.81
CA GLN A 96 9.62 -4.96 -10.33
C GLN A 96 10.39 -4.95 -11.68
N ASP A 97 11.72 -4.83 -11.67
CA ASP A 97 12.62 -4.80 -12.83
C ASP A 97 13.27 -6.15 -13.15
N LYS A 98 12.98 -7.19 -12.36
CA LYS A 98 13.58 -8.51 -12.43
C LYS A 98 12.58 -9.63 -12.62
N TYR A 99 13.10 -10.79 -13.00
CA TYR A 99 12.43 -12.08 -12.92
C TYR A 99 13.18 -13.00 -11.95
N LEU A 100 12.43 -13.69 -11.10
CA LEU A 100 12.88 -14.87 -10.38
C LEU A 100 12.72 -16.08 -11.31
N ILE A 101 13.81 -16.77 -11.58
CA ILE A 101 13.88 -17.83 -12.60
C ILE A 101 14.53 -19.09 -12.03
N THR A 102 14.22 -20.24 -12.63
CA THR A 102 14.84 -21.53 -12.34
C THR A 102 15.21 -22.23 -13.64
N PRO A 103 16.29 -23.05 -13.68
CA PRO A 103 16.59 -23.85 -14.86
C PRO A 103 15.40 -24.74 -15.25
N HIS A 104 15.15 -24.87 -16.55
CA HIS A 104 14.17 -25.78 -17.11
C HIS A 104 14.83 -27.10 -17.53
N PRO A 105 14.17 -28.28 -17.39
CA PRO A 105 12.81 -28.49 -16.87
C PRO A 105 12.69 -28.44 -15.35
N ILE A 106 11.53 -28.01 -14.88
CA ILE A 106 11.13 -28.08 -13.47
C ILE A 106 10.44 -29.41 -13.17
N ARG A 107 10.60 -29.91 -11.95
CA ARG A 107 9.83 -31.04 -11.42
C ARG A 107 8.98 -30.52 -10.27
N GLU A 108 7.66 -30.50 -10.45
CA GLU A 108 6.73 -29.92 -9.47
C GLU A 108 6.75 -30.65 -8.11
N SER A 109 7.10 -31.93 -8.12
CA SER A 109 7.22 -32.75 -6.89
C SER A 109 8.51 -32.50 -6.11
N GLU A 110 9.43 -31.69 -6.63
CA GLU A 110 10.73 -31.43 -6.03
C GLU A 110 10.85 -29.98 -5.60
N ILE A 111 11.63 -29.73 -4.54
CA ILE A 111 11.96 -28.37 -4.10
C ILE A 111 12.71 -27.67 -5.24
N LEU A 112 12.22 -26.50 -5.64
CA LEU A 112 12.92 -25.67 -6.62
C LEU A 112 14.30 -25.27 -6.08
N THR A 113 15.35 -25.72 -6.76
CA THR A 113 16.75 -25.38 -6.46
C THR A 113 17.31 -24.50 -7.58
N ASN A 114 18.39 -23.76 -7.29
CA ASN A 114 19.04 -22.87 -8.26
C ASN A 114 18.18 -21.70 -8.76
N LEU A 115 17.34 -21.14 -7.89
CA LEU A 115 16.62 -19.90 -8.14
C LEU A 115 17.59 -18.74 -8.34
N ARG A 116 17.32 -17.90 -9.35
CA ARG A 116 18.13 -16.72 -9.67
C ARG A 116 17.25 -15.52 -9.96
N LEU A 117 17.73 -14.34 -9.61
CA LEU A 117 17.15 -13.08 -10.07
C LEU A 117 17.91 -12.58 -11.29
N ILE A 118 17.18 -12.19 -12.33
CA ILE A 118 17.75 -11.60 -13.54
C ILE A 118 16.98 -10.34 -13.93
N GLU A 119 17.67 -9.34 -14.47
CA GLU A 119 17.07 -8.14 -15.04
C GLU A 119 16.15 -8.49 -16.22
N ARG A 120 14.97 -7.87 -16.29
CA ARG A 120 14.00 -8.06 -17.39
C ARG A 120 14.61 -7.74 -18.76
N SER A 121 15.60 -6.84 -18.83
CA SER A 121 16.29 -6.46 -20.07
C SER A 121 17.26 -7.53 -20.61
N GLN A 122 17.64 -8.51 -19.79
CA GLN A 122 18.58 -9.56 -20.14
C GLN A 122 17.87 -10.86 -20.57
N VAL A 123 16.57 -10.79 -20.82
CA VAL A 123 15.72 -11.94 -21.04
C VAL A 123 15.12 -11.90 -22.43
N ALA A 124 15.27 -13.01 -23.16
CA ALA A 124 14.56 -13.25 -24.41
C ALA A 124 13.50 -14.35 -24.19
N PHE A 125 12.24 -14.02 -24.46
CA PHE A 125 11.14 -14.99 -24.41
C PHE A 125 11.25 -16.00 -25.56
N ILE A 126 10.87 -17.24 -25.28
CA ILE A 126 10.76 -18.30 -26.28
C ILE A 126 9.29 -18.36 -26.74
N ASP A 127 9.02 -18.05 -28.00
CA ASP A 127 7.68 -18.07 -28.65
C ASP A 127 7.12 -19.50 -28.82
N ASP A 128 5.81 -19.82 -28.83
CA ASP A 128 4.58 -18.97 -28.69
C ASP A 128 3.29 -19.76 -28.22
N ALA A 129 3.39 -21.00 -27.72
CA ALA A 129 2.21 -21.84 -27.43
C ALA A 129 2.36 -22.81 -26.24
N GLN A 130 3.44 -22.69 -25.45
CA GLN A 130 3.74 -23.60 -24.36
C GLN A 130 3.72 -22.86 -23.02
N CYS A 131 2.52 -22.49 -22.55
CA CYS A 131 2.33 -22.34 -21.12
C CYS A 131 2.50 -23.73 -20.50
N THR A 132 3.59 -23.96 -19.78
CA THR A 132 3.60 -25.07 -18.81
C THR A 132 2.64 -24.66 -17.70
N VAL A 133 1.53 -25.38 -17.59
CA VAL A 133 0.49 -25.12 -16.60
C VAL A 133 1.09 -25.39 -15.22
N PHE A 134 1.47 -24.33 -14.51
CA PHE A 134 1.60 -24.40 -13.06
C PHE A 134 0.17 -24.54 -12.53
N ASN A 135 -0.24 -25.76 -12.17
CA ASN A 135 -1.60 -25.98 -11.69
C ASN A 135 -1.84 -25.15 -10.41
N ALA A 136 -2.93 -24.37 -10.46
CA ALA A 136 -3.49 -23.58 -9.37
C ALA A 136 -4.26 -24.45 -8.36
#